data_AF-A0A7Z0SUS0-F1
#
_entry.id   AF-A0A7Z0SUS0-F1
#
_cell.length_a   1.000
_cell.length_b   1.000
_cell.length_c   1.000
_cell.angle_alpha   90.00
_cell.angle_beta   90.00
_cell.angle_gamma   90.00
#
_symmetry.space_group_name_H-M   'P 1'
#
loop_
_entity.id
_entity.type
_entity.pdbx_description
1 polymer ?
#
loop_
_entity_poly.entity_id
_entity_poly.type
_entity_poly.pdbx_seq_one_letter_code
_entity_poly.pdbx_strand_id
1 'polypeptide(L)'
;MLARLAGARRRVHPADPHSGAPPAGGWEVVTINRPPNEVLPGGRRPEPLRQLGRAIQVDVWPAPAGRGTELAARIRPGATLPGLAAHVAGDHPDRVVRTALRQAKQLAETGEVLRADRSPIDRGLAG
;
A
#
# COMPACT_ATOMS: atom_id res chain seq x y z
N MET A 1 -30.99 -17.41 -9.29
CA MET A 1 -30.54 -16.29 -10.14
C MET A 1 -29.01 -16.24 -10.03
N LEU A 2 -28.30 -16.89 -10.97
CA LEU A 2 -26.84 -17.08 -10.94
C LEU A 2 -26.13 -15.80 -11.41
N ALA A 3 -25.40 -15.15 -10.50
CA ALA A 3 -24.55 -14.01 -10.83
C ALA A 3 -23.31 -14.48 -11.62
N ARG A 4 -23.12 -13.94 -12.82
CA ARG A 4 -21.91 -14.16 -13.62
C ARG A 4 -20.73 -13.52 -12.90
N LEU A 5 -19.79 -14.35 -12.44
CA LEU A 5 -18.45 -13.92 -12.04
C LEU A 5 -17.77 -13.30 -13.27
N ALA A 6 -17.72 -11.97 -13.31
CA ALA A 6 -16.94 -11.23 -14.29
C ALA A 6 -15.48 -11.65 -14.12
N GLY A 7 -14.94 -12.25 -15.19
CA GLY A 7 -13.62 -12.86 -15.20
C GLY A 7 -12.55 -11.93 -14.63
N ALA A 8 -11.92 -12.38 -13.55
CA ALA A 8 -10.64 -11.86 -13.11
C ALA A 8 -9.67 -12.10 -14.26
N ARG A 9 -9.41 -11.05 -15.05
CA ARG A 9 -8.34 -11.07 -16.05
C ARG A 9 -7.05 -11.35 -15.30
N ARG A 10 -6.60 -12.60 -15.37
CA ARG A 10 -5.29 -13.06 -14.92
C ARG A 10 -4.26 -12.33 -15.76
N ARG A 11 -3.93 -11.10 -15.36
CA ARG A 11 -2.72 -10.44 -15.84
C ARG A 11 -1.57 -11.17 -15.17
N VAL A 12 -1.07 -12.18 -15.89
CA VAL A 12 0.23 -12.77 -15.64
C VAL A 12 1.23 -11.62 -15.74
N HIS A 13 1.72 -11.13 -14.60
CA HIS A 13 2.90 -10.30 -14.59
C HIS A 13 4.10 -11.24 -14.83
N PRO A 14 4.96 -11.00 -15.83
CA PRO A 14 6.17 -11.77 -16.02
C PRO A 14 7.20 -11.29 -15.00
N ALA A 15 7.18 -11.93 -13.84
CA ALA A 15 8.32 -12.09 -12.96
C ALA A 15 7.90 -13.14 -11.94
N ASP A 16 8.56 -14.29 -11.94
CA ASP A 16 8.50 -15.21 -10.81
C ASP A 16 8.76 -14.40 -9.52
N PRO A 17 7.80 -14.31 -8.58
CA PRO A 17 7.99 -13.60 -7.33
C PRO A 17 8.87 -14.39 -6.33
N HIS A 18 9.56 -15.44 -6.79
CA HIS A 18 10.43 -16.27 -5.94
C HIS A 18 11.83 -15.68 -5.72
N SER A 19 12.14 -14.55 -6.35
CA SER A 19 13.27 -13.74 -5.90
C SER A 19 12.74 -12.75 -4.89
N GLY A 20 13.31 -12.69 -3.68
CA GLY A 20 13.06 -11.62 -2.70
C GLY A 20 13.50 -10.23 -3.18
N ALA A 21 13.46 -9.98 -4.49
CA ALA A 21 13.76 -8.73 -5.14
C ALA A 21 12.49 -7.87 -5.20
N PRO A 22 12.57 -6.59 -4.85
CA PRO A 22 11.45 -5.68 -4.98
C PRO A 22 10.99 -5.61 -6.45
N PRO A 23 9.68 -5.50 -6.70
CA PRO A 23 9.14 -5.48 -8.07
C PRO A 23 9.77 -4.37 -8.91
N ALA A 24 10.34 -4.76 -10.06
CA ALA A 24 10.93 -3.83 -11.01
C ALA A 24 9.90 -2.76 -11.43
N GLY A 25 10.28 -1.47 -11.35
CA GLY A 25 9.44 -0.36 -11.80
C GLY A 25 8.68 0.41 -10.72
N GLY A 26 9.31 0.65 -9.56
CA GLY A 26 8.84 1.62 -8.55
C GLY A 26 7.66 1.12 -7.71
N TRP A 27 7.51 -0.19 -7.59
CA TRP A 27 6.50 -0.82 -6.77
C TRP A 27 6.98 -1.01 -5.33
N GLU A 28 6.11 -0.66 -4.39
CA GLU A 28 6.29 -0.89 -2.96
C GLU A 28 5.28 -1.94 -2.51
N VAL A 29 5.71 -2.90 -1.67
CA VAL A 29 4.89 -4.06 -1.28
C VAL A 29 4.92 -4.24 0.23
N VAL A 30 3.76 -4.54 0.83
CA VAL A 30 3.65 -4.99 2.21
C VAL A 30 2.84 -6.28 2.29
N THR A 31 3.25 -7.19 3.17
CA THR A 31 2.43 -8.34 3.55
C THR A 31 1.55 -7.95 4.74
N ILE A 32 0.25 -8.15 4.63
CA ILE A 32 -0.75 -7.91 5.67
C ILE A 32 -1.28 -9.27 6.14
N ASN A 33 -1.25 -9.52 7.45
CA ASN A 33 -1.72 -10.76 8.08
C ASN A 33 -3.25 -10.83 8.18
N ARG A 34 -3.92 -10.58 7.05
CA ARG A 34 -5.37 -10.61 6.87
C ARG A 34 -5.69 -11.19 5.48
N PRO A 35 -6.83 -11.87 5.29
CA PRO A 35 -7.23 -12.39 3.98
C PRO A 35 -7.59 -11.26 2.99
N PRO A 36 -7.56 -11.51 1.67
CA PRO A 36 -7.74 -10.45 0.67
C PRO A 36 -9.09 -9.71 0.75
N ASN A 37 -10.16 -10.38 1.17
CA ASN A 37 -11.48 -9.78 1.36
C ASN A 37 -11.54 -8.78 2.53
N GLU A 38 -10.66 -8.92 3.52
CA GLU A 38 -10.52 -7.96 4.63
C GLU A 38 -9.60 -6.80 4.27
N VAL A 39 -8.57 -7.04 3.43
CA VAL A 39 -7.66 -5.99 2.95
C VAL A 39 -8.33 -5.09 1.89
N LEU A 40 -9.17 -5.67 1.03
CA LEU A 40 -9.93 -4.97 -0.02
C LEU A 40 -11.44 -5.30 0.08
N PRO A 41 -12.14 -4.80 1.10
CA PRO A 41 -13.56 -5.09 1.28
C PRO A 41 -14.37 -4.51 0.12
N GLY A 42 -14.99 -5.40 -0.67
CA GLY A 42 -15.74 -5.02 -1.88
C GLY A 42 -14.87 -4.36 -2.95
N GLY A 43 -13.57 -4.66 -3.01
CA GLY A 43 -12.63 -4.07 -3.96
C GLY A 43 -12.25 -2.62 -3.65
N ARG A 44 -12.71 -2.06 -2.52
CA ARG A 44 -12.32 -0.73 -2.06
C ARG A 44 -10.92 -0.79 -1.46
N ARG A 45 -10.07 0.15 -1.87
CA ARG A 45 -8.72 0.30 -1.31
C ARG A 45 -8.80 0.59 0.19
N PRO A 46 -7.82 0.15 0.99
CA PRO A 46 -7.75 0.54 2.40
C PRO A 46 -7.38 2.02 2.53
N GLU A 47 -7.71 2.63 3.66
CA GLU A 47 -7.09 3.89 4.08
C GLU A 47 -5.65 3.62 4.52
N PRO A 48 -4.69 4.53 4.27
CA PRO A 48 -4.82 5.82 3.57
C PRO A 48 -4.69 5.74 2.04
N LEU A 49 -4.47 4.56 1.44
CA LEU A 49 -4.28 4.44 -0.02
C LEU A 49 -5.47 4.96 -0.84
N ARG A 50 -6.68 4.98 -0.28
CA ARG A 50 -7.85 5.63 -0.89
C ARG A 50 -7.63 7.11 -1.19
N GLN A 51 -6.94 7.84 -0.32
CA GLN A 51 -6.71 9.29 -0.46
C GLN A 51 -5.80 9.62 -1.65
N LEU A 52 -4.90 8.71 -2.02
CA LEU A 52 -4.03 8.87 -3.18
C LEU A 52 -4.77 8.66 -4.52
N GLY A 53 -5.99 8.11 -4.47
CA GLY A 53 -6.90 8.08 -5.60
C GLY A 53 -6.29 7.50 -6.87
N ARG A 54 -6.54 8.16 -8.01
CA ARG A 54 -6.09 7.66 -9.32
C ARG A 54 -4.59 7.82 -9.56
N ALA A 55 -3.87 8.58 -8.72
CA ALA A 55 -2.44 8.81 -8.86
C ALA A 55 -1.62 7.52 -8.67
N ILE A 56 -2.18 6.53 -7.99
CA ILE A 56 -1.53 5.24 -7.75
C ILE A 56 -2.18 4.08 -8.53
N GLN A 57 -1.36 3.09 -8.84
CA GLN A 57 -1.78 1.74 -9.15
C GLN A 57 -1.66 0.90 -7.87
N VAL A 58 -2.64 0.03 -7.64
CA VAL A 58 -2.67 -0.90 -6.49
C VAL A 58 -3.02 -2.27 -7.02
N ASP A 59 -2.21 -3.27 -6.65
CA ASP A 59 -2.44 -4.68 -6.97
C ASP A 59 -2.38 -5.50 -5.67
N VAL A 60 -3.15 -6.60 -5.62
CA VAL A 60 -3.32 -7.44 -4.43
C VAL A 60 -3.35 -8.91 -4.80
N TRP A 61 -2.67 -9.74 -4.01
CA TRP A 61 -2.66 -11.20 -4.16
C TRP A 61 -2.42 -11.90 -2.82
N PRO A 62 -2.76 -13.20 -2.68
CA PRO A 62 -2.40 -13.98 -1.50
C PRO A 62 -0.89 -14.00 -1.28
N ALA A 63 -0.46 -13.79 -0.04
CA ALA A 63 0.94 -13.83 0.33
C ALA A 63 1.48 -15.27 0.30
N PRO A 64 2.78 -15.47 -0.03
CA PRO A 64 3.43 -16.77 0.03
C PRO A 64 3.31 -17.42 1.39
N ALA A 65 3.30 -18.76 1.40
CA ALA A 65 3.23 -19.59 2.61
C ALA A 65 2.04 -19.27 3.54
N GLY A 66 0.94 -18.73 2.99
CA GLY A 66 -0.27 -18.45 3.77
C GLY A 66 -0.14 -17.30 4.76
N ARG A 67 0.85 -16.41 4.61
CA ARG A 67 1.10 -15.27 5.52
C ARG A 67 0.06 -14.13 5.46
N GLY A 68 -1.04 -14.34 4.73
CA GLY A 68 -2.09 -13.34 4.50
C GLY A 68 -2.09 -12.82 3.06
N THR A 69 -1.96 -11.52 2.89
CA THR A 69 -2.16 -10.82 1.60
C THR A 69 -0.97 -9.91 1.32
N GLU A 70 -0.43 -9.95 0.10
CA GLU A 70 0.49 -8.93 -0.39
C GLU A 70 -0.31 -7.81 -1.06
N LEU A 71 -0.07 -6.58 -0.57
CA LEU A 71 -0.63 -5.34 -1.08
C LEU A 71 0.50 -4.52 -1.67
N ALA A 72 0.46 -4.34 -2.99
CA ALA A 72 1.45 -3.57 -3.73
C ALA A 72 0.87 -2.26 -4.24
N ALA A 73 1.66 -1.20 -4.20
CA ALA A 73 1.29 0.08 -4.77
C ALA A 73 2.47 0.77 -5.44
N ARG A 74 2.19 1.54 -6.49
CA ARG A 74 3.14 2.46 -7.12
C ARG A 74 2.45 3.72 -7.60
N ILE A 75 3.21 4.79 -7.74
CA ILE A 75 2.75 5.99 -8.44
C ILE A 75 2.69 5.69 -9.94
N ARG A 76 1.62 6.12 -10.60
CA ARG A 76 1.51 5.98 -12.05
C ARG A 76 2.52 6.91 -12.72
N PRO A 77 3.18 6.48 -13.81
CA PRO A 77 4.02 7.37 -14.60
C PRO A 77 3.26 8.64 -15.00
N GLY A 78 3.87 9.81 -14.77
CA GLY A 78 3.28 11.12 -15.08
C GLY A 78 2.12 11.56 -14.17
N ALA A 79 1.77 10.80 -13.13
CA ALA A 79 0.72 11.22 -12.20
C ALA A 79 1.24 12.18 -11.13
N THR A 80 0.43 13.17 -10.82
CA THR A 80 0.64 14.09 -9.69
C THR A 80 -0.11 13.57 -8.46
N LEU A 81 0.54 13.61 -7.30
CA LEU A 81 -0.10 13.26 -6.03
C LEU A 81 -1.16 14.32 -5.67
N PRO A 82 -2.29 13.94 -5.05
CA PRO A 82 -3.33 14.88 -4.70
C PRO A 82 -3.04 15.63 -3.38
N GLY A 83 -3.45 16.90 -3.32
CA GLY A 83 -3.54 17.68 -2.08
C GLY A 83 -2.25 17.73 -1.26
N LEU A 84 -2.38 17.60 0.07
CA LEU A 84 -1.24 17.67 1.01
C LEU A 84 -0.15 16.62 0.71
N ALA A 85 -0.52 15.48 0.11
CA ALA A 85 0.45 14.45 -0.25
C ALA A 85 1.49 14.95 -1.27
N ALA A 86 1.12 15.87 -2.17
CA ALA A 86 2.07 16.49 -3.09
C ALA A 86 3.09 17.37 -2.34
N HIS A 87 2.63 18.13 -1.34
CA HIS A 87 3.50 18.99 -0.54
C HIS A 87 4.45 18.19 0.36
N VAL A 88 3.95 17.11 0.98
CA VAL A 88 4.76 16.24 1.86
C VAL A 88 5.76 15.39 1.07
N ALA A 89 5.39 14.98 -0.15
CA ALA A 89 6.28 14.18 -0.99
C ALA A 89 7.61 14.88 -1.29
N GLY A 90 7.56 16.19 -1.59
CA GLY A 90 8.72 16.91 -2.13
C GLY A 90 9.35 16.13 -3.29
N ASP A 91 10.66 15.92 -3.22
CA ASP A 91 11.45 15.18 -4.21
C ASP A 91 11.40 13.64 -4.02
N HIS A 92 10.65 13.15 -3.03
CA HIS A 92 10.59 11.74 -2.65
C HIS A 92 9.15 11.20 -2.63
N PRO A 93 8.50 11.11 -3.79
CA PRO A 93 7.10 10.69 -3.89
C PRO A 93 6.88 9.21 -3.54
N ASP A 94 7.91 8.37 -3.66
CA ASP A 94 7.95 6.99 -3.18
C ASP A 94 7.71 6.87 -1.66
N ARG A 95 8.18 7.84 -0.86
CA ARG A 95 7.97 7.86 0.60
C ARG A 95 6.49 7.98 0.97
N VAL A 96 5.68 8.64 0.15
CA VAL A 96 4.23 8.74 0.38
C VAL A 96 3.57 7.37 0.24
N VAL A 97 3.94 6.61 -0.80
CA VAL A 97 3.40 5.26 -1.02
C VAL A 97 3.85 4.31 0.09
N ARG A 98 5.13 4.30 0.45
CA ARG A 98 5.63 3.47 1.56
C ARG A 98 4.91 3.78 2.88
N THR A 99 4.78 5.06 3.20
CA THR A 99 4.06 5.51 4.40
C THR A 99 2.61 5.04 4.38
N ALA A 100 1.93 5.21 3.24
CA ALA A 100 0.54 4.82 3.09
C ALA A 100 0.35 3.30 3.22
N LEU A 101 1.22 2.49 2.61
CA LEU A 101 1.19 1.03 2.74
C LEU A 101 1.43 0.57 4.18
N ARG A 102 2.40 1.16 4.87
CA ARG A 102 2.69 0.84 6.27
C ARG A 102 1.50 1.16 7.18
N GLN A 103 0.86 2.32 6.98
CA GLN A 103 -0.33 2.70 7.74
C GLN A 103 -1.53 1.80 7.43
N ALA A 104 -1.74 1.43 6.16
CA ALA A 104 -2.78 0.49 5.77
C ALA A 104 -2.58 -0.89 6.43
N LYS A 105 -1.33 -1.39 6.46
CA LYS A 105 -0.99 -2.63 7.18
C LYS A 105 -1.33 -2.54 8.66
N GLN A 106 -0.91 -1.47 9.34
CA GLN A 106 -1.20 -1.29 10.76
C GLN A 106 -2.71 -1.22 11.02
N LEU A 107 -3.45 -0.40 10.28
CA LEU A 107 -4.91 -0.31 10.41
C LEU A 107 -5.60 -1.66 10.19
N ALA A 108 -5.18 -2.43 9.18
CA ALA A 108 -5.77 -3.73 8.90
C ALA A 108 -5.42 -4.79 9.98
N GLU A 109 -4.24 -4.72 10.57
CA GLU A 109 -3.78 -5.70 11.55
C GLU A 109 -4.23 -5.38 12.97
N THR A 110 -4.13 -4.12 13.38
CA THR A 110 -4.33 -3.67 14.76
C THR A 110 -5.51 -2.72 14.93
N GLY A 111 -6.07 -2.17 13.85
CA GLY A 111 -7.09 -1.11 13.93
C GLY A 111 -6.54 0.28 14.23
N GLU A 112 -5.22 0.42 14.42
CA GLU A 112 -4.57 1.65 14.87
C GLU A 112 -3.35 1.96 14.00
N VAL A 113 -2.96 3.23 13.90
CA VAL A 113 -1.69 3.64 13.28
C VAL A 113 -0.72 4.01 14.39
N LEU A 114 0.33 3.20 14.55
CA LEU A 114 1.38 3.48 15.52
C LEU A 114 2.22 4.67 15.05
N ARG A 115 2.38 5.66 15.93
CA ARG A 115 3.31 6.77 15.76
C ARG A 115 4.56 6.47 16.56
N ALA A 116 5.72 6.79 16.00
CA ALA A 116 6.94 6.77 16.80
C ALA A 116 6.78 7.80 17.91
N ASP A 117 7.12 7.40 19.13
CA ASP A 117 7.27 8.35 20.23
C ASP A 117 8.38 9.34 19.84
N ARG A 118 8.09 10.64 19.92
CA ARG A 118 9.12 11.66 19.73
C ARG A 118 10.10 11.58 20.88
N SER A 119 11.37 11.32 20.56
CA SER A 119 12.44 11.43 21.52
C SER A 119 12.44 12.85 22.12
N PRO A 120 12.86 13.05 23.38
CA PRO A 120 13.14 14.39 23.91
C PRO A 120 14.06 15.21 22.99
N ILE A 121 14.95 14.54 22.24
CA ILE A 121 15.84 15.16 21.25
C ILE A 121 15.03 15.73 20.06
N ASP A 122 13.93 15.09 19.67
CA ASP A 122 13.06 15.54 18.56
C ASP A 122 12.12 16.68 18.96
N ARG A 123 11.90 16.90 20.26
CA ARG A 123 11.05 18.01 20.77
C ARG A 123 11.76 19.36 20.75
N GLY A 124 13.07 19.37 20.47
CA GLY A 124 13.95 20.48 20.82
C GLY A 124 14.14 20.50 22.33
N LEU A 125 15.38 20.67 22.79
CA LEU A 125 15.60 21.16 24.14
C LEU A 125 14.81 22.46 24.25
N ALA A 126 13.74 22.45 25.04
CA ALA A 126 13.12 23.69 25.48
C ALA A 126 14.20 24.43 26.28
N GLY A 127 14.92 25.32 25.59
CA GLY A 127 15.81 26.30 26.19
C GLY A 127 15.01 27.41 26.83
#